data_AF-A0A0S2KLK7-F1
#
_entry.id   AF-A0A0S2KLK7-F1
#
_cell.length_a   1.000
_cell.length_b   1.000
_cell.length_c   1.000
_cell.angle_alpha   90.00
_cell.angle_beta   90.00
_cell.angle_gamma   90.00
#
_symmetry.space_group_name_H-M   'P 1'
#
loop_
_entity.id
_entity.type
_entity.pdbx_description
1 polymer ?
#
loop_
_entity_poly.entity_id
_entity_poly.type
_entity_poly.pdbx_seq_one_letter_code
_entity_poly.pdbx_strand_id
1 'polypeptide(L)'
;MASVFSRILGQPASEESTSEQQNEQSAVHKKQLAEMEKRIAALETKVGQLEKQLLAALASAPEKQVVEVESSRPAVPVEQPKQPVVTQLYMAAPSADGTFAEYSTTEQVGKSIYQLTTRNGISGSFIMIDSHDAIATAMISVSQFVKPVCKVTGNTAGLPRRIITEEEGLAIREGTVWRVTNKAHVRFE
;
A
#
# COMPACT_ATOMS: atom_id res chain seq x y z
N MET A 1 78.33 10.17 24.61
CA MET A 1 78.02 9.38 23.40
C MET A 1 76.59 9.74 23.03
N ALA A 2 76.36 10.70 22.14
CA ALA A 2 76.22 10.52 20.68
C ALA A 2 75.21 9.39 20.38
N SER A 3 74.07 9.59 19.71
CA SER A 3 73.86 10.44 18.54
C SER A 3 72.44 11.01 18.45
N VAL A 4 72.39 12.26 18.00
CA VAL A 4 71.27 13.00 17.41
C VAL A 4 71.15 12.58 15.94
N PHE A 5 69.95 12.48 15.36
CA PHE A 5 69.62 12.73 13.94
C PHE A 5 68.08 12.69 13.80
N SER A 6 67.37 13.82 13.98
CA SER A 6 67.03 14.85 12.98
C SER A 6 65.97 14.45 11.95
N ARG A 7 64.81 15.11 12.09
CA ARG A 7 63.96 15.72 11.05
C ARG A 7 63.34 14.82 9.98
N ILE A 8 62.01 14.71 10.02
CA ILE A 8 61.17 14.99 8.84
C ILE A 8 60.05 15.95 9.25
N LEU A 9 60.15 17.16 8.71
CA LEU A 9 59.07 18.13 8.56
C LEU A 9 58.07 17.60 7.52
N GLY A 10 56.78 17.79 7.79
CA GLY A 10 55.77 18.02 6.75
C GLY A 10 55.06 16.80 6.20
N GLN A 11 53.80 16.60 6.62
CA GLN A 11 52.74 16.11 5.75
C GLN A 11 51.36 16.55 6.29
N PRO A 12 50.75 17.63 5.75
CA PRO A 12 49.34 17.91 5.91
C PRO A 12 48.56 17.16 4.81
N ALA A 13 48.54 15.83 4.83
CA ALA A 13 47.99 15.05 3.70
C ALA A 13 46.77 14.16 4.05
N SER A 14 46.38 14.06 5.33
CA SER A 14 45.30 13.17 5.78
C SER A 14 44.04 13.86 6.30
N GLU A 15 44.06 15.18 6.51
CA GLU A 15 42.86 15.95 6.92
C GLU A 15 42.10 16.56 5.73
N GLU A 16 42.79 16.84 4.60
CA GLU A 16 42.15 17.35 3.38
C GLU A 16 41.29 16.29 2.69
N SER A 17 41.74 15.04 2.62
CA SER A 17 41.02 13.95 1.93
C SER A 17 39.69 13.57 2.60
N THR A 18 39.58 13.72 3.92
CA THR A 18 38.34 13.41 4.65
C THR A 18 37.32 14.56 4.55
N SER A 19 37.80 15.81 4.56
CA SER A 19 36.96 17.00 4.45
C SER A 19 36.42 17.21 3.03
N GLU A 20 37.20 16.87 2.00
CA GLU A 20 36.74 16.87 0.60
C GLU A 20 35.66 15.80 0.37
N GLN A 21 35.86 14.57 0.85
CA GLN A 21 34.85 13.50 0.75
C GLN A 21 33.55 13.84 1.50
N GLN A 22 33.65 14.45 2.68
CA GLN A 22 32.46 14.91 3.43
C GLN A 22 31.73 16.06 2.72
N ASN A 23 32.46 16.97 2.08
CA ASN A 23 31.88 18.07 1.33
C ASN A 23 31.18 17.59 0.05
N GLU A 24 31.79 16.62 -0.66
CA GLU A 24 31.17 15.97 -1.81
C GLU A 24 29.89 15.21 -1.43
N GLN A 25 29.92 14.44 -0.34
CA GLN A 25 28.72 13.76 0.17
C GLN A 25 27.63 14.74 0.60
N SER A 26 28.00 15.85 1.26
CA SER A 26 27.05 16.91 1.64
C SER A 26 26.40 17.56 0.41
N ALA A 27 27.18 17.80 -0.65
CA ALA A 27 26.68 18.36 -1.90
C ALA A 27 25.71 17.39 -2.60
N VAL A 28 26.02 16.10 -2.62
CA VAL A 28 25.15 15.05 -3.18
C VAL A 28 23.84 14.94 -2.40
N HIS A 29 23.88 14.91 -1.07
CA HIS A 29 22.68 14.84 -0.23
C HIS A 29 21.81 16.09 -0.38
N LYS A 30 22.39 17.29 -0.45
CA LYS A 30 21.65 18.53 -0.71
C LYS A 30 20.94 18.49 -2.07
N LYS A 31 21.58 17.93 -3.09
CA LYS A 31 20.98 17.76 -4.42
C LYS A 31 19.81 16.75 -4.39
N GLN A 32 19.95 15.66 -3.63
CA GLN A 32 18.87 14.69 -3.45
C GLN A 32 17.68 15.28 -2.70
N LEU A 33 17.91 16.07 -1.64
CA LEU A 33 16.85 16.78 -0.91
C LEU A 33 16.09 17.73 -1.83
N ALA A 34 16.80 18.56 -2.60
CA ALA A 34 16.17 19.48 -3.54
C ALA A 34 15.32 18.76 -4.61
N GLU A 35 15.77 17.61 -5.10
CA GLU A 35 15.00 16.79 -6.06
C GLU A 35 13.77 16.15 -5.39
N MET A 36 13.90 15.68 -4.14
CA MET A 36 12.76 15.13 -3.40
C MET A 36 11.71 16.21 -3.09
N GLU A 37 12.13 17.41 -2.66
CA GLU A 37 11.25 18.56 -2.44
C GLU A 37 10.50 18.95 -3.73
N LYS A 38 11.22 18.99 -4.86
CA LYS A 38 10.61 19.25 -6.18
C LYS A 38 9.56 18.19 -6.55
N ARG A 39 9.84 16.91 -6.28
CA ARG A 39 8.90 15.81 -6.51
C ARG A 39 7.67 15.93 -5.62
N ILE A 40 7.84 16.30 -4.35
CA ILE A 40 6.74 16.52 -3.41
C ILE A 40 5.84 17.65 -3.92
N ALA A 41 6.40 18.81 -4.27
CA ALA A 41 5.61 19.94 -4.79
C ALA A 41 4.84 19.57 -6.07
N ALA A 42 5.45 18.77 -6.96
CA ALA A 42 4.79 18.30 -8.17
C ALA A 42 3.64 17.31 -7.88
N LEU A 43 3.80 16.45 -6.86
CA LEU A 43 2.76 15.52 -6.44
C LEU A 43 1.60 16.25 -5.75
N GLU A 44 1.89 17.18 -4.85
CA GLU A 44 0.88 18.01 -4.18
C GLU A 44 0.04 18.80 -5.21
N THR A 45 0.69 19.37 -6.23
CA THR A 45 -0.02 20.06 -7.33
C THR A 45 -0.95 19.12 -8.09
N LYS A 46 -0.50 17.89 -8.40
CA LYS A 46 -1.33 16.89 -9.08
C LYS A 46 -2.51 16.45 -8.23
N VAL A 47 -2.32 16.26 -6.92
CA VAL A 47 -3.40 15.91 -5.99
C VAL A 47 -4.45 17.02 -5.98
N GLY A 48 -4.06 18.28 -5.80
CA GLY A 48 -4.99 19.40 -5.81
C GLY A 48 -5.72 19.56 -7.15
N GLN A 49 -5.08 19.23 -8.28
CA GLN A 49 -5.72 19.24 -9.59
C GLN A 49 -6.74 18.10 -9.75
N LEU A 50 -6.42 16.90 -9.28
CA LEU A 50 -7.33 15.75 -9.30
C LEU A 50 -8.54 15.96 -8.39
N GLU A 51 -8.34 16.53 -7.20
CA GLU A 51 -9.42 16.90 -6.28
C GLU A 51 -10.39 17.91 -6.92
N LYS A 52 -9.85 18.94 -7.59
CA LYS A 52 -10.66 19.90 -8.35
C LYS A 52 -11.40 19.26 -9.51
N GLN A 53 -10.78 18.32 -10.23
CA GLN A 53 -11.42 17.58 -11.31
C GLN A 53 -12.56 16.68 -10.79
N LEU A 54 -12.38 16.03 -9.64
CA LEU A 54 -13.42 15.26 -8.97
C LEU A 54 -14.59 16.14 -8.53
N LEU A 55 -14.31 17.28 -7.90
CA LEU A 55 -15.34 18.26 -7.52
C LEU A 55 -16.11 18.79 -8.73
N ALA A 56 -15.41 19.11 -9.83
CA ALA A 56 -16.05 19.57 -11.07
C ALA A 56 -16.89 18.47 -11.74
N ALA A 57 -16.42 17.22 -11.75
CA ALA A 57 -17.15 16.09 -12.30
C ALA A 57 -18.43 15.77 -11.50
N LEU A 58 -18.38 15.90 -10.17
CA LEU A 58 -19.55 15.76 -9.30
C LEU A 58 -20.56 16.90 -9.50
N ALA A 59 -20.10 18.10 -9.81
CA ALA A 59 -20.96 19.27 -10.07
C ALA A 59 -21.54 19.32 -11.49
N SER A 60 -21.02 18.53 -12.44
CA SER A 60 -21.41 18.56 -13.86
C SER A 60 -22.14 17.29 -14.33
N ALA A 61 -22.79 16.55 -13.41
CA ALA A 61 -23.68 15.47 -13.80
C ALA A 61 -24.89 16.04 -14.57
N PRO A 62 -25.11 15.64 -15.85
CA PRO A 62 -26.21 16.14 -16.65
C PRO A 62 -27.54 15.57 -16.16
N GLU A 63 -28.39 16.49 -15.74
CA GLU A 63 -29.82 16.34 -15.45
C GLU A 63 -30.54 15.81 -16.70
N LYS A 64 -30.80 14.50 -16.74
CA LYS A 64 -31.60 13.89 -17.81
C LYS A 64 -33.05 13.78 -17.35
N GLN A 65 -33.83 14.73 -17.86
CA GLN A 65 -35.28 14.89 -17.84
C GLN A 65 -36.08 13.57 -17.82
N VAL A 66 -37.09 13.51 -16.95
CA VAL A 66 -38.30 12.71 -17.18
C VAL A 66 -39.52 13.41 -16.60
N VAL A 67 -40.21 14.10 -17.51
CA VAL A 67 -41.67 14.29 -17.68
C VAL A 67 -42.56 14.28 -16.43
N GLU A 68 -43.12 15.47 -16.19
CA GLU A 68 -44.26 15.81 -15.35
C GLU A 68 -45.54 15.06 -15.77
N VAL A 69 -46.11 14.26 -14.86
CA VAL A 69 -47.55 13.98 -14.85
C VAL A 69 -48.03 14.04 -13.39
N GLU A 70 -48.83 15.06 -13.14
CA GLU A 70 -49.54 15.39 -11.91
C GLU A 70 -50.53 14.27 -11.52
N SER A 71 -50.35 13.65 -10.34
CA SER A 71 -51.47 13.01 -9.63
C SER A 71 -51.16 12.85 -8.15
N SER A 72 -52.12 13.27 -7.34
CA SER A 72 -52.07 13.52 -5.90
C SER A 72 -52.09 12.25 -5.04
N ARG A 73 -51.17 12.10 -4.08
CA ARG A 73 -51.31 11.41 -2.75
C ARG A 73 -50.01 11.45 -1.92
N PRO A 74 -50.06 11.22 -0.58
CA PRO A 74 -49.12 11.81 0.38
C PRO A 74 -47.75 11.13 0.42
N ALA A 75 -46.77 11.93 0.85
CA ALA A 75 -45.35 11.63 0.98
C ALA A 75 -45.05 10.26 1.63
N VAL A 76 -44.60 9.33 0.79
CA VAL A 76 -43.76 8.21 1.21
C VAL A 76 -42.32 8.75 1.23
N PRO A 77 -41.53 8.56 2.31
CA PRO A 77 -40.13 8.93 2.29
C PRO A 77 -39.43 8.12 1.20
N VAL A 78 -39.01 8.79 0.14
CA VAL A 78 -38.18 8.20 -0.92
C VAL A 78 -36.83 7.90 -0.27
N GLU A 79 -36.58 6.62 0.02
CA GLU A 79 -35.22 6.14 0.29
C GLU A 79 -34.36 6.51 -0.92
N GLN A 80 -33.46 7.47 -0.72
CA GLN A 80 -32.40 7.76 -1.67
C GLN A 80 -31.63 6.46 -1.95
N PRO A 81 -31.31 6.13 -3.22
CA PRO A 81 -30.50 4.97 -3.52
C PRO A 81 -29.12 5.16 -2.88
N LYS A 82 -28.85 4.40 -1.81
CA LYS A 82 -27.53 4.31 -1.18
C LYS A 82 -26.52 3.99 -2.28
N GLN A 83 -25.61 4.91 -2.54
CA GLN A 83 -24.41 4.62 -3.34
C GLN A 83 -23.78 3.34 -2.79
N PRO A 84 -23.28 2.43 -3.66
CA PRO A 84 -22.68 1.18 -3.19
C PRO A 84 -21.46 1.49 -2.34
N VAL A 85 -21.58 1.32 -1.03
CA VAL A 85 -20.51 1.58 -0.07
C VAL A 85 -19.44 0.50 -0.27
N VAL A 86 -18.32 0.87 -0.88
CA VAL A 86 -17.14 0.02 -0.96
C VAL A 86 -16.55 -0.09 0.44
N THR A 87 -16.49 -1.30 0.96
CA THR A 87 -15.94 -1.61 2.29
C THR A 87 -14.59 -2.29 2.11
N GLN A 88 -13.58 -1.80 2.81
CA GLN A 88 -12.26 -2.42 2.91
C GLN A 88 -12.11 -3.09 4.27
N LEU A 89 -11.61 -4.32 4.26
CA LEU A 89 -11.35 -5.13 5.45
C LEU A 89 -9.91 -5.62 5.40
N TYR A 90 -9.23 -5.56 6.53
CA TYR A 90 -7.86 -6.03 6.69
C TYR A 90 -7.89 -7.38 7.41
N MET A 91 -7.41 -8.42 6.76
CA MET A 91 -7.51 -9.80 7.22
C MET A 91 -6.18 -10.30 7.76
N ALA A 92 -6.25 -11.09 8.82
CA ALA A 92 -5.09 -11.77 9.38
C ALA A 92 -4.69 -12.99 8.54
N ALA A 93 -3.74 -13.78 9.06
CA ALA A 93 -3.40 -15.07 8.46
C ALA A 93 -4.64 -15.95 8.28
N PRO A 94 -4.78 -16.62 7.12
CA PRO A 94 -5.86 -17.56 6.89
C PRO A 94 -5.68 -18.82 7.73
N SER A 95 -6.78 -19.54 7.91
CA SER A 95 -6.76 -20.93 8.34
C SER A 95 -6.22 -21.86 7.24
N ALA A 96 -5.86 -23.09 7.62
CA ALA A 96 -5.34 -24.09 6.68
C ALA A 96 -6.34 -24.48 5.57
N ASP A 97 -7.65 -24.34 5.82
CA ASP A 97 -8.71 -24.56 4.82
C ASP A 97 -9.00 -23.33 3.93
N GLY A 98 -8.19 -22.27 4.05
CA GLY A 98 -8.30 -21.09 3.19
C GLY A 98 -9.44 -20.15 3.58
N THR A 99 -9.72 -20.00 4.87
CA THR A 99 -10.69 -19.02 5.38
C THR A 99 -10.03 -17.93 6.19
N PHE A 100 -10.60 -16.73 6.17
CA PHE A 100 -10.23 -15.62 7.04
C PHE A 100 -11.31 -15.46 8.12
N ALA A 101 -10.98 -15.82 9.35
CA ALA A 101 -11.86 -15.65 10.50
C ALA A 101 -11.69 -14.30 11.20
N GLU A 102 -10.47 -13.74 11.15
CA GLU A 102 -10.12 -12.50 11.81
C GLU A 102 -9.91 -11.38 10.79
N TYR A 103 -10.68 -10.30 10.95
CA TYR A 103 -10.55 -9.11 10.12
C TYR A 103 -10.89 -7.83 10.90
N SER A 104 -10.41 -6.70 10.41
CA SER A 104 -10.60 -5.37 10.98
C SER A 104 -10.95 -4.35 9.88
N THR A 105 -11.59 -3.23 10.23
CA THR A 105 -11.80 -2.11 9.29
C THR A 105 -10.57 -1.21 9.16
N THR A 106 -9.56 -1.41 10.02
CA THR A 106 -8.27 -0.71 9.99
C THR A 106 -7.13 -1.71 9.91
N GLU A 107 -6.06 -1.36 9.20
CA GLU A 107 -4.84 -2.15 9.15
C GLU A 107 -4.23 -2.30 10.56
N GLN A 108 -3.84 -3.50 10.92
CA GLN A 108 -3.23 -3.83 12.21
C GLN A 108 -1.79 -4.30 11.99
N VAL A 109 -0.84 -3.49 12.42
CA VAL A 109 0.60 -3.80 12.37
C VAL A 109 0.87 -5.11 13.14
N GLY A 110 1.64 -6.00 12.54
CA GLY A 110 2.01 -7.34 13.00
C GLY A 110 0.92 -8.40 12.82
N LYS A 111 -0.22 -8.05 12.21
CA LYS A 111 -1.38 -8.95 12.12
C LYS A 111 -2.05 -8.96 10.75
N SER A 112 -2.25 -7.80 10.14
CA SER A 112 -2.89 -7.69 8.82
C SER A 112 -1.92 -8.12 7.72
N ILE A 113 -2.31 -9.12 6.95
CA ILE A 113 -1.53 -9.63 5.80
C ILE A 113 -2.24 -9.34 4.47
N TYR A 114 -3.57 -9.29 4.51
CA TYR A 114 -4.41 -9.17 3.32
C TYR A 114 -5.39 -8.01 3.45
N GLN A 115 -5.77 -7.43 2.31
CA GLN A 115 -6.85 -6.46 2.21
C GLN A 115 -7.94 -7.03 1.31
N LEU A 116 -9.17 -7.12 1.82
CA LEU A 116 -10.37 -7.50 1.09
C LEU A 116 -11.22 -6.27 0.80
N THR A 117 -11.66 -6.16 -0.44
CA THR A 117 -12.59 -5.12 -0.90
C THR A 117 -13.92 -5.76 -1.27
N THR A 118 -15.01 -5.30 -0.67
CA THR A 118 -16.37 -5.78 -0.95
C THR A 118 -17.34 -4.62 -1.13
N ARG A 119 -18.34 -4.80 -2.00
CA ARG A 119 -19.41 -3.80 -2.23
C ARG A 119 -20.76 -4.24 -1.67
N ASN A 120 -20.94 -5.55 -1.50
CA ASN A 120 -22.20 -6.17 -1.10
C ASN A 120 -22.10 -6.86 0.28
N GLY A 121 -20.89 -6.95 0.86
CA GLY A 121 -20.65 -7.65 2.12
C GLY A 121 -20.85 -9.17 2.04
N ILE A 122 -20.98 -9.73 0.84
CA ILE A 122 -21.21 -11.15 0.55
C ILE A 122 -20.02 -11.73 -0.21
N SER A 123 -19.51 -11.01 -1.20
CA SER A 123 -18.36 -11.42 -2.02
C SER A 123 -17.37 -10.26 -2.11
N GLY A 124 -16.09 -10.56 -2.16
CA GLY A 124 -15.03 -9.56 -2.29
C GLY A 124 -13.84 -10.09 -3.04
N SER A 125 -13.05 -9.17 -3.57
CA SER A 125 -11.70 -9.49 -4.03
C SER A 125 -10.69 -9.14 -2.95
N PHE A 126 -9.56 -9.84 -2.91
CA PHE A 126 -8.51 -9.56 -1.95
C PHE A 126 -7.12 -9.57 -2.58
N ILE A 127 -6.25 -8.77 -1.98
CA ILE A 127 -4.84 -8.65 -2.33
C ILE A 127 -3.97 -8.89 -1.09
N MET A 128 -2.71 -9.22 -1.30
CA MET A 128 -1.71 -9.20 -0.23
C MET A 128 -1.17 -7.78 -0.08
N ILE A 129 -1.02 -7.32 1.16
CA ILE A 129 -0.59 -5.95 1.47
C ILE A 129 0.92 -5.83 1.18
N ASP A 130 1.30 -4.82 0.40
CA ASP A 130 2.69 -4.49 0.03
C ASP A 130 3.29 -3.52 1.07
N SER A 131 3.30 -3.92 2.35
CA SER A 131 3.90 -3.16 3.45
C SER A 131 4.97 -3.99 4.15
N HIS A 132 6.03 -3.35 4.65
CA HIS A 132 7.14 -4.08 5.28
C HIS A 132 6.69 -5.01 6.41
N ASP A 133 5.72 -4.55 7.19
CA ASP A 133 5.19 -5.28 8.33
C ASP A 133 4.27 -6.45 7.91
N ALA A 134 3.38 -6.25 6.93
CA ALA A 134 2.58 -7.34 6.38
C ALA A 134 3.46 -8.41 5.72
N ILE A 135 4.50 -7.99 4.99
CA ILE A 135 5.49 -8.89 4.38
C ILE A 135 6.24 -9.68 5.45
N ALA A 136 6.76 -9.01 6.49
CA ALA A 136 7.44 -9.68 7.59
C ALA A 136 6.54 -10.72 8.26
N THR A 137 5.28 -10.36 8.51
CA THR A 137 4.28 -11.26 9.10
C THR A 137 3.99 -12.45 8.20
N ALA A 138 3.77 -12.23 6.90
CA ALA A 138 3.54 -13.30 5.92
C ALA A 138 4.72 -14.29 5.83
N MET A 139 5.94 -13.77 5.96
CA MET A 139 7.17 -14.54 5.84
C MET A 139 7.52 -15.36 7.09
N ILE A 140 6.83 -15.16 8.22
CA ILE A 140 6.90 -16.06 9.38
C ILE A 140 6.65 -17.51 8.95
N SER A 141 5.65 -17.71 8.08
CA SER A 141 5.33 -19.03 7.54
C SER A 141 4.58 -18.91 6.22
N VAL A 142 5.31 -18.88 5.10
CA VAL A 142 4.69 -18.83 3.76
C VAL A 142 3.74 -20.00 3.54
N SER A 143 4.08 -21.19 4.05
CA SER A 143 3.24 -22.38 3.89
C SER A 143 1.90 -22.30 4.62
N GLN A 144 1.82 -21.58 5.74
CA GLN A 144 0.60 -21.47 6.53
C GLN A 144 -0.14 -20.15 6.28
N PHE A 145 0.57 -19.06 6.06
CA PHE A 145 -0.03 -17.74 5.96
C PHE A 145 -0.30 -17.32 4.53
N VAL A 146 0.37 -17.94 3.54
CA VAL A 146 0.30 -17.54 2.14
C VAL A 146 -0.29 -18.63 1.25
N LYS A 147 0.31 -19.82 1.22
CA LYS A 147 -0.09 -20.91 0.31
C LYS A 147 -1.55 -21.38 0.41
N PRO A 148 -2.27 -21.26 1.56
CA PRO A 148 -3.67 -21.62 1.62
C PRO A 148 -4.54 -20.79 0.67
N VAL A 149 -4.20 -19.51 0.48
CA VAL A 149 -5.05 -18.53 -0.24
C VAL A 149 -4.37 -17.88 -1.45
N CYS A 150 -3.06 -18.09 -1.64
CA CYS A 150 -2.30 -17.54 -2.75
C CYS A 150 -1.52 -18.61 -3.52
N LYS A 151 -1.32 -18.35 -4.81
CA LYS A 151 -0.25 -18.94 -5.63
C LYS A 151 0.93 -17.99 -5.57
N VAL A 152 2.12 -18.50 -5.26
CA VAL A 152 3.33 -17.67 -5.06
C VAL A 152 4.33 -17.95 -6.18
N THR A 153 4.83 -16.88 -6.79
CA THR A 153 5.94 -16.90 -7.74
C THR A 153 7.03 -15.91 -7.31
N GLY A 154 8.19 -15.97 -7.96
CA GLY A 154 9.33 -15.10 -7.65
C GLY A 154 10.24 -15.63 -6.54
N ASN A 155 11.03 -14.74 -5.94
CA ASN A 155 12.05 -15.11 -4.97
C ASN A 155 11.45 -15.25 -3.56
N THR A 156 11.52 -16.45 -2.99
CA THR A 156 11.08 -16.75 -1.62
C THR A 156 12.24 -17.17 -0.71
N ALA A 157 13.49 -17.15 -1.20
CA ALA A 157 14.67 -17.59 -0.46
C ALA A 157 15.15 -16.59 0.61
N GLY A 158 14.55 -15.38 0.65
CA GLY A 158 14.81 -14.35 1.65
C GLY A 158 13.57 -13.49 1.90
N LEU A 159 13.70 -12.46 2.73
CA LEU A 159 12.61 -11.49 2.95
C LEU A 159 12.45 -10.62 1.69
N PRO A 160 11.34 -10.74 0.95
CA PRO A 160 11.10 -9.92 -0.22
C PRO A 160 10.96 -8.46 0.21
N ARG A 161 11.37 -7.54 -0.65
CA ARG A 161 11.19 -6.11 -0.43
C ARG A 161 9.82 -5.64 -0.87
N ARG A 162 9.21 -6.38 -1.80
CA ARG A 162 7.96 -6.00 -2.42
C ARG A 162 7.10 -7.21 -2.75
N ILE A 163 5.79 -7.02 -2.69
CA ILE A 163 4.81 -8.00 -3.16
C ILE A 163 3.95 -7.36 -4.24
N ILE A 164 3.89 -8.02 -5.38
CA ILE A 164 3.02 -7.64 -6.48
C ILE A 164 1.88 -8.64 -6.54
N THR A 165 0.65 -8.14 -6.46
CA THR A 165 -0.53 -8.96 -6.76
C THR A 165 -0.77 -8.91 -8.27
N GLU A 166 -0.48 -10.01 -8.95
CA GLU A 166 -0.67 -10.16 -10.41
C GLU A 166 -2.14 -10.46 -10.73
N GLU A 167 -2.80 -11.26 -9.89
CA GLU A 167 -4.23 -11.54 -9.97
C GLU A 167 -4.85 -11.47 -8.57
N GLU A 168 -5.94 -10.71 -8.43
CA GLU A 168 -6.66 -10.62 -7.16
C GLU A 168 -7.34 -11.95 -6.82
N GLY A 169 -7.32 -12.32 -5.55
CA GLY A 169 -8.08 -13.47 -5.06
C GLY A 169 -9.54 -13.11 -4.90
N LEU A 170 -10.41 -14.12 -4.83
CA LEU A 170 -11.84 -13.96 -4.58
C LEU A 170 -12.23 -14.70 -3.30
N ALA A 171 -13.09 -14.08 -2.51
CA ALA A 171 -13.64 -14.68 -1.30
C ALA A 171 -15.15 -14.41 -1.18
N ILE A 172 -15.84 -15.35 -0.55
CA ILE A 172 -17.26 -15.27 -0.22
C ILE A 172 -17.41 -15.38 1.29
N ARG A 173 -18.31 -14.58 1.86
CA ARG A 173 -18.62 -14.62 3.27
C ARG A 173 -19.55 -15.78 3.58
N GLU A 174 -19.10 -16.67 4.45
CA GLU A 174 -19.86 -17.80 4.99
C GLU A 174 -20.03 -17.61 6.49
N GLY A 175 -21.22 -17.16 6.91
CA GLY A 175 -21.45 -16.80 8.32
C GLY A 175 -20.56 -15.64 8.76
N THR A 176 -19.59 -15.95 9.63
CA THR A 176 -18.64 -15.00 10.22
C THR A 176 -17.24 -15.04 9.60
N VAL A 177 -16.99 -15.94 8.65
CA VAL A 177 -15.68 -16.09 8.01
C VAL A 177 -15.75 -15.76 6.53
N TRP A 178 -14.61 -15.39 5.94
CA TRP A 178 -14.46 -15.23 4.49
C TRP A 178 -13.75 -16.45 3.92
N ARG A 179 -14.44 -17.26 3.12
CA ARG A 179 -13.85 -18.41 2.43
C ARG A 179 -13.31 -18.00 1.08
N VAL A 180 -12.06 -18.36 0.80
CA VAL A 180 -11.45 -18.13 -0.50
C VAL A 180 -12.04 -19.10 -1.54
N THR A 181 -12.55 -18.53 -2.63
CA THR A 181 -13.06 -19.28 -3.78
C THR A 181 -12.08 -19.29 -4.94
N ASN A 182 -11.27 -18.24 -5.08
CA ASN A 182 -10.17 -18.22 -6.03
C ASN A 182 -8.91 -17.64 -5.38
N LYS A 183 -7.78 -18.34 -5.53
CA LYS A 183 -6.52 -17.93 -4.92
C LYS A 183 -5.93 -16.73 -5.66
N ALA A 184 -5.42 -15.76 -4.93
CA ALA A 184 -4.67 -14.66 -5.52
C ALA A 184 -3.35 -15.16 -6.12
N HIS A 185 -2.87 -14.53 -7.19
CA HIS A 185 -1.54 -14.77 -7.73
C HIS A 185 -0.61 -13.63 -7.29
N VAL A 186 0.41 -13.96 -6.50
CA VAL A 186 1.34 -12.98 -5.93
C VAL A 186 2.76 -13.32 -6.32
N ARG A 187 3.52 -12.29 -6.68
CA ARG A 187 4.93 -12.38 -7.02
C ARG A 187 5.76 -11.66 -5.99
N PHE A 188 6.73 -12.38 -5.43
CA PHE A 188 7.65 -11.86 -4.41
C PHE A 188 8.92 -11.36 -5.10
N GLU A 189 9.28 -10.10 -4.84
CA GLU A 189 10.47 -9.42 -5.39
C GLU A 189 11.51 -9.07 -4.31
#